data_AF-W2PF08-F1
#
_entry.id   AF-W2PF08-F1
#
_cell.length_a   1.000
_cell.length_b   1.000
_cell.length_c   1.000
_cell.angle_alpha   90.00
_cell.angle_beta   90.00
_cell.angle_gamma   90.00
#
_symmetry.space_group_name_H-M   'P 1'
#
loop_
_entity.id
_entity.type
_entity.pdbx_description
1 polymer ?
#
loop_
_entity_poly.entity_id
_entity_poly.type
_entity_poly.pdbx_seq_one_letter_code
_entity_poly.pdbx_strand_id
1 'polypeptide(L)'
;MVERYVRIRQDIKKVVAVEELIPTGGKHRKLLALFEHIKTFENVCKRLQRDETNMADVRLLFDSLVGKYPVMGEHLKSAAKIAHTPAFEAGVVKVINRSALSTAETTALKRTP
;
A
#
# COMPACT_ATOMS: atom_id res chain seq x y z
N MET A 1 8.17 -3.32 15.60
CA MET A 1 9.26 -4.26 15.98
C MET A 1 10.57 -3.97 15.25
N VAL A 2 10.63 -3.98 13.91
CA VAL A 2 11.88 -3.76 13.14
C VAL A 2 12.48 -2.37 13.37
N GLU A 3 11.67 -1.32 13.39
CA GLU A 3 12.12 0.04 13.70
C GLU A 3 12.85 0.13 15.04
N ARG A 4 12.29 -0.51 16.09
CA ARG A 4 12.91 -0.59 17.41
C ARG A 4 14.26 -1.29 17.33
N TYR A 5 14.35 -2.41 16.62
CA TYR A 5 15.62 -3.11 16.41
C TYR A 5 16.66 -2.19 15.75
N VAL A 6 16.29 -1.47 14.67
CA VAL A 6 17.21 -0.56 13.98
C VAL A 6 17.74 0.52 14.94
N ARG A 7 16.84 1.10 15.75
CA ARG A 7 17.18 2.13 16.74
C ARG A 7 18.15 1.64 17.82
N ILE A 8 17.95 0.43 18.36
CA ILE A 8 18.75 -0.07 19.49
C ILE A 8 19.97 -0.90 19.07
N ARG A 9 20.19 -1.11 17.77
CA ARG A 9 21.18 -2.07 17.26
C ARG A 9 22.60 -1.83 17.82
N GLN A 10 23.02 -0.58 17.95
CA GLN A 10 24.38 -0.27 18.42
C GLN A 10 24.56 -0.55 19.91
N ASP A 11 23.48 -0.49 20.69
CA ASP A 11 23.53 -0.76 22.12
C ASP A 11 23.47 -2.25 22.41
N ILE A 12 22.61 -3.00 21.72
CA ILE A 12 22.52 -4.46 21.89
C ILE A 12 23.82 -5.17 21.50
N LYS A 13 24.62 -4.61 20.58
CA LYS A 13 25.95 -5.12 20.21
C LYS A 13 26.97 -5.09 21.35
N LYS A 14 26.76 -4.25 22.36
CA LYS A 14 27.62 -4.15 23.54
C LYS A 14 27.30 -5.23 24.57
N VAL A 15 26.17 -5.93 24.40
CA VAL A 15 25.67 -6.95 25.33
C VAL A 15 26.12 -8.33 24.83
N VAL A 16 27.21 -8.84 25.42
CA VAL A 16 27.83 -10.13 25.03
C VAL A 16 26.83 -11.27 25.02
N ALA A 17 25.91 -11.32 25.99
CA ALA A 17 24.92 -12.38 26.13
C ALA A 17 23.95 -12.53 24.94
N VAL A 18 23.85 -11.53 24.05
CA VAL A 18 22.96 -11.56 22.89
C VAL A 18 23.69 -11.35 21.56
N GLU A 19 25.02 -11.33 21.56
CA GLU A 19 25.83 -11.02 20.38
C GLU A 19 25.51 -11.96 19.20
N GLU A 20 25.43 -13.26 19.47
CA GLU A 20 25.13 -14.30 18.46
C GLU A 20 23.72 -14.18 17.87
N LEU A 21 22.81 -13.48 18.54
CA LEU A 21 21.43 -13.26 18.08
C LEU A 21 21.32 -12.05 17.14
N ILE A 22 22.34 -11.21 17.05
CA ILE A 22 22.28 -9.98 16.26
C ILE A 22 22.51 -10.30 14.79
N PRO A 23 21.64 -9.84 13.87
CA PRO A 23 21.86 -9.99 12.44
C PRO A 23 23.24 -9.45 12.02
N THR A 24 24.01 -10.32 11.36
CA THR A 24 25.31 -9.99 10.76
C THR A 24 25.19 -8.83 9.77
N GLY A 25 26.30 -8.18 9.42
CA GLY A 25 26.29 -6.98 8.57
C GLY A 25 25.49 -7.14 7.28
N GLY A 26 25.62 -8.27 6.58
CA GLY A 26 24.84 -8.57 5.37
C GLY A 26 23.34 -8.71 5.64
N LYS A 27 22.97 -9.49 6.67
CA LYS A 27 21.56 -9.67 7.08
C LYS A 27 20.94 -8.34 7.53
N HIS A 28 21.70 -7.52 8.25
CA HIS A 28 21.26 -6.19 8.69
C HIS A 28 20.98 -5.26 7.51
N ARG A 29 21.84 -5.22 6.48
CA ARG A 29 21.59 -4.41 5.28
C ARG A 29 20.34 -4.85 4.54
N LYS A 30 20.13 -6.16 4.36
CA LYS A 30 18.89 -6.71 3.78
C LYS A 30 17.66 -6.30 4.59
N LEU A 31 17.76 -6.34 5.93
CA LEU A 31 16.68 -5.91 6.81
C LEU A 31 16.38 -4.41 6.69
N LEU A 32 17.39 -3.55 6.57
CA LEU A 32 17.20 -2.12 6.33
C LEU A 32 16.49 -1.86 5.00
N ALA A 33 16.91 -2.54 3.93
CA ALA A 33 16.24 -2.43 2.63
C ALA A 33 14.76 -2.84 2.73
N LEU A 34 14.46 -3.98 3.37
CA LEU A 34 13.07 -4.42 3.60
C LEU A 34 12.29 -3.43 4.47
N PHE A 35 12.93 -2.83 5.47
CA PHE A 35 12.29 -1.87 6.36
C PHE A 35 11.81 -0.61 5.61
N GLU A 36 12.55 -0.15 4.59
CA GLU A 36 12.10 0.97 3.74
C GLU A 36 10.85 0.61 2.90
N HIS A 37 10.73 -0.64 2.47
CA HIS A 37 9.50 -1.12 1.84
C HIS A 37 8.33 -1.10 2.84
N ILE A 38 8.54 -1.57 4.07
CA ILE A 38 7.52 -1.56 5.13
C ILE A 38 7.05 -0.13 5.42
N LYS A 39 7.96 0.85 5.52
CA LYS A 39 7.59 2.28 5.71
C LYS A 39 6.74 2.81 4.57
N THR A 40 7.03 2.40 3.33
CA THR A 40 6.21 2.78 2.17
C THR A 40 4.78 2.28 2.36
N PHE A 41 4.60 1.01 2.71
CA PHE A 41 3.27 0.44 2.94
C PHE A 41 2.57 1.07 4.15
N GLU A 42 3.29 1.32 5.24
CA GLU A 42 2.74 1.97 6.42
C GLU A 42 2.18 3.36 6.09
N ASN A 43 2.91 4.16 5.31
CA ASN A 43 2.45 5.48 4.88
C ASN A 43 1.18 5.40 4.02
N VAL A 44 1.12 4.44 3.09
CA VAL A 44 -0.08 4.22 2.27
C VAL A 44 -1.25 3.78 3.16
N CYS A 45 -1.07 2.81 4.05
CA CYS A 45 -2.11 2.38 4.97
C CYS A 45 -2.61 3.52 5.85
N LYS A 46 -1.71 4.32 6.42
CA LYS A 46 -2.07 5.51 7.21
C LYS A 46 -2.87 6.51 6.41
N ARG A 47 -2.53 6.73 5.13
CA ARG A 47 -3.32 7.60 4.24
C ARG A 47 -4.70 6.99 3.97
N LEU A 48 -4.79 5.69 3.70
CA LEU A 48 -6.05 4.98 3.45
C LEU A 48 -7.00 5.00 4.66
N GLN A 49 -6.46 5.04 5.88
CA GLN A 49 -7.24 5.04 7.12
C GLN A 49 -7.76 6.42 7.54
N ARG A 50 -7.50 7.48 6.78
CA ARG A 50 -7.98 8.83 7.12
C ARG A 50 -9.38 9.07 6.60
N ASP A 51 -10.18 9.79 7.36
CA ASP A 51 -11.59 10.09 7.03
C ASP A 51 -11.72 10.92 5.74
N GLU A 52 -10.74 11.76 5.43
CA GLU A 52 -10.75 12.58 4.22
C GLU A 52 -10.35 11.82 2.94
N THR A 53 -9.97 10.55 3.04
CA THR A 53 -9.50 9.77 1.88
C THR A 53 -10.69 9.28 1.05
N ASN A 54 -10.82 9.82 -0.17
CA ASN A 54 -11.88 9.44 -1.09
C ASN A 54 -11.45 8.33 -2.07
N MET A 55 -12.39 7.83 -2.88
CA MET A 55 -12.12 6.73 -3.83
C MET A 55 -11.07 7.06 -4.89
N ALA A 56 -10.94 8.33 -5.31
CA ALA A 56 -9.90 8.73 -6.26
C ALA A 56 -8.51 8.70 -5.61
N ASP A 57 -8.39 9.14 -4.35
CA ASP A 57 -7.16 9.00 -3.56
C ASP A 57 -6.75 7.53 -3.41
N VAL A 58 -7.71 6.65 -3.06
CA VAL A 58 -7.47 5.20 -2.94
C VAL A 58 -6.93 4.65 -4.26
N ARG A 59 -7.55 5.03 -5.38
CA ARG A 59 -7.14 4.56 -6.71
C ARG A 59 -5.71 5.00 -7.04
N LEU A 60 -5.37 6.27 -6.80
CA LEU A 60 -4.02 6.81 -7.01
C LEU A 60 -2.97 6.09 -6.15
N LEU A 61 -3.26 5.85 -4.88
CA LEU A 61 -2.35 5.14 -3.97
C LEU A 61 -2.11 3.71 -4.42
N PHE A 62 -3.16 2.99 -4.80
CA PHE A 62 -3.05 1.63 -5.28
C PHE A 62 -2.33 1.54 -6.63
N ASP A 63 -2.58 2.46 -7.58
CA ASP A 63 -1.83 2.49 -8.85
C ASP A 63 -0.34 2.78 -8.63
N SER A 64 -0.02 3.67 -7.69
CA SER A 64 1.36 3.92 -7.27
C SER A 64 2.02 2.67 -6.67
N LEU A 65 1.30 1.93 -5.82
CA LEU A 65 1.79 0.66 -5.27
C LEU A 65 1.99 -0.39 -6.35
N VAL A 66 1.08 -0.52 -7.33
CA VAL A 66 1.25 -1.47 -8.45
C VAL A 66 2.44 -1.09 -9.32
N GLY A 67 2.67 0.21 -9.57
CA GLY A 67 3.84 0.69 -10.30
C GLY A 67 5.15 0.33 -9.60
N LYS A 68 5.20 0.45 -8.26
CA LYS A 68 6.39 0.13 -7.46
C LYS A 68 6.54 -1.37 -7.17
N TYR A 69 5.42 -2.09 -7.05
CA TYR A 69 5.33 -3.51 -6.70
C TYR A 69 4.38 -4.23 -7.66
N PRO A 70 4.84 -4.59 -8.87
CA PRO A 70 3.99 -5.18 -9.90
C PRO A 70 3.23 -6.43 -9.46
N VAL A 71 3.80 -7.21 -8.53
CA VAL A 71 3.19 -8.39 -7.92
C VAL A 71 1.84 -8.11 -7.25
N MET A 72 1.59 -6.88 -6.79
CA MET A 72 0.30 -6.51 -6.18
C MET A 72 -0.81 -6.24 -7.20
N GLY A 73 -0.50 -6.28 -8.49
CA GLY A 73 -1.44 -5.98 -9.55
C GLY A 73 -2.68 -6.89 -9.56
N GLU A 74 -2.54 -8.15 -9.15
CA GLU A 74 -3.66 -9.09 -9.08
C GLU A 74 -4.73 -8.70 -8.04
N HIS A 75 -4.34 -7.89 -7.04
CA HIS A 75 -5.19 -7.50 -5.93
C HIS A 75 -5.59 -6.02 -5.97
N LEU A 76 -4.74 -5.15 -6.51
CA LEU A 76 -4.92 -3.70 -6.37
C LEU A 76 -5.36 -2.99 -7.65
N LYS A 77 -5.24 -3.61 -8.84
CA LYS A 77 -5.70 -3.02 -10.09
C LYS A 77 -7.22 -2.81 -10.07
N SER A 78 -7.71 -1.84 -10.83
CA SER A 78 -9.16 -1.58 -10.98
C SER A 78 -9.95 -2.78 -11.52
N ALA A 79 -9.31 -3.67 -12.28
CA ALA A 79 -9.89 -4.91 -12.80
C ALA A 79 -9.47 -6.16 -12.00
N ALA A 80 -8.94 -5.98 -10.78
CA ALA A 80 -8.59 -7.10 -9.92
C ALA A 80 -9.82 -7.93 -9.57
N LYS A 81 -9.66 -9.25 -9.39
CA LYS A 81 -10.76 -10.18 -9.10
C LYS A 81 -11.52 -9.84 -7.81
N ILE A 82 -10.87 -9.12 -6.89
CA ILE A 82 -11.48 -8.65 -5.63
C ILE A 82 -12.45 -7.49 -5.84
N ALA A 83 -12.34 -6.73 -6.93
CA ALA A 83 -13.25 -5.65 -7.24
C ALA A 83 -14.63 -6.22 -7.59
N HIS A 84 -15.61 -5.93 -6.75
CA HIS A 84 -16.95 -6.51 -6.87
C HIS A 84 -17.71 -5.94 -8.06
N THR A 85 -17.56 -4.63 -8.30
CA THR A 85 -18.28 -3.92 -9.36
C THR A 85 -17.35 -2.95 -10.09
N PRO A 86 -16.44 -3.46 -10.96
CA PRO A 86 -15.39 -2.64 -11.56
C PRO A 86 -15.89 -1.39 -12.27
N ALA A 87 -17.02 -1.49 -12.98
CA ALA A 87 -17.63 -0.34 -13.67
C ALA A 87 -18.22 0.71 -12.72
N PHE A 88 -18.76 0.28 -11.57
CA PHE A 88 -19.25 1.22 -10.56
C PHE A 88 -18.08 1.93 -9.87
N GLU A 89 -17.09 1.15 -9.39
CA GLU A 89 -15.91 1.69 -8.71
C GLU A 89 -15.12 2.65 -9.60
N ALA A 90 -14.89 2.30 -10.87
CA ALA A 90 -14.26 3.19 -11.85
C ALA A 90 -15.11 4.43 -12.13
N GLY A 91 -16.43 4.27 -12.21
CA GLY A 91 -17.38 5.37 -12.36
C GLY A 91 -17.30 6.38 -11.22
N VAL A 92 -17.27 5.91 -9.96
CA VAL A 92 -17.14 6.79 -8.77
C VAL A 92 -15.83 7.60 -8.83
N VAL A 93 -14.70 6.95 -9.17
CA VAL A 93 -13.41 7.65 -9.32
C VAL A 93 -13.50 8.74 -10.40
N LYS A 94 -14.12 8.44 -11.55
CA LYS A 94 -14.29 9.41 -12.62
C LYS A 94 -15.21 10.57 -12.26
N VAL A 95 -16.28 10.33 -11.50
CA VAL A 95 -17.16 11.40 -10.98
C VAL A 95 -16.36 12.35 -10.09
N ILE A 96 -15.59 11.83 -9.15
CA ILE A 96 -14.72 12.64 -8.27
C ILE A 96 -13.73 13.48 -9.10
N ASN A 97 -13.10 12.85 -10.09
CA ASN A 97 -12.15 13.51 -10.98
C ASN A 97 -12.80 14.37 -12.09
N ARG A 98 -14.13 14.53 -12.10
CA ARG A 98 -14.90 15.27 -13.12
C ARG A 98 -14.55 14.84 -14.56
N SER A 99 -14.36 13.53 -14.74
CA SER A 99 -13.98 12.92 -16.01
C SER A 99 -15.19 12.30 -16.71
N ALA A 100 -15.10 12.13 -18.04
CA ALA A 100 -16.17 11.56 -18.83
C ALA A 100 -16.45 10.09 -18.45
N LEU A 101 -17.73 9.77 -18.28
CA LEU A 101 -18.21 8.42 -17.98
C LEU A 101 -18.53 7.66 -19.27
N SER A 102 -18.21 6.37 -19.27
CA SER A 102 -18.69 5.43 -20.28
C SER A 102 -20.16 5.06 -20.03
N THR A 103 -20.81 4.47 -21.03
CA THR A 103 -22.18 3.94 -20.91
C THR A 103 -22.30 2.90 -19.79
N ALA A 104 -21.29 2.02 -19.67
CA ALA A 104 -21.25 0.99 -18.64
C ALA A 104 -21.17 1.59 -17.22
N GLU A 105 -20.27 2.57 -17.01
CA GLU A 105 -20.13 3.28 -15.74
C GLU A 105 -21.41 4.06 -15.40
N THR A 106 -21.99 4.77 -16.36
CA THR A 106 -23.25 5.51 -16.18
C THR A 106 -24.40 4.59 -15.76
N THR A 107 -24.49 3.41 -16.40
CA THR A 107 -25.52 2.43 -16.08
C THR A 107 -25.30 1.82 -14.70
N ALA A 108 -24.05 1.53 -14.34
CA ALA A 108 -23.68 0.99 -13.04
C ALA A 108 -23.98 1.98 -11.90
N LEU A 109 -23.71 3.28 -12.10
CA LEU A 109 -24.00 4.33 -11.11
C LEU A 109 -25.49 4.60 -10.90
N LYS A 110 -26.34 4.36 -11.91
CA LYS A 110 -27.80 4.50 -11.81
C LYS A 110 -28.48 3.32 -11.10
N ARG A 111 -27.84 2.15 -11.10
CA ARG A 111 -28.31 0.94 -10.43
C ARG A 111 -27.84 0.92 -8.97
N THR A 112 -28.30 1.86 -8.17
CA THR A 112 -28.22 1.73 -6.71
C THR A 112 -29.36 0.80 -6.24
N PRO A 113 -29.11 -0.17 -5.33
CA PRO A 113 -30.18 -0.82 -4.56
C PRO A 113 -30.95 0.18 -3.69
#